data_AF-A0A376RDQ5-F1
#
_entry.id   AF-A0A376RDQ5-F1
#
_cell.length_a   1.000
_cell.length_b   1.000
_cell.length_c   1.000
_cell.angle_alpha   90.00
_cell.angle_beta   90.00
_cell.angle_gamma   90.00
#
_symmetry.space_group_name_H-M   'P 1'
#
loop_
_entity.id
_entity.type
_entity.pdbx_description
1 polymer ?
#
loop_
_entity_poly.entity_id
_entity_poly.type
_entity_poly.pdbx_seq_one_letter_code
_entity_poly.pdbx_strand_id
1 'polypeptide(L)'
;MQSVTPTSQYLKALNEGSHQPDDVQKEAVSRLEIIYQELINSTPPAPRTSGLMARVGKLWGKREDTKHTPVRGLYMWGGVGRGKTWLMDLFYQSLPGERKQRLHFHRFMLRVHEELTALQGQTDPLEIIADRFKAETDVLCFDEFFVSDITDAMLLGGLMKALFTRGITLVATSNIPPDELYRNGLQRARFLPAIDAIKQHCDVMNVDAGVDYRLRTLTQAHLWLSPLNDETRAQMDKLWLALAGAKRENSPTLEINHRPLATMGVGEPDAGGLFYYAVRRRPQSA
;
A
#
# COMPACT_ATOMS: atom_id res chain seq x y z
N MET A 1 6.53 26.99 -3.83
CA MET A 1 5.25 26.26 -3.80
C MET A 1 5.06 25.74 -2.39
N GLN A 2 3.95 26.09 -1.74
CA GLN A 2 3.66 25.55 -0.39
C GLN A 2 3.58 24.03 -0.50
N SER A 3 4.29 23.31 0.36
CA SER A 3 4.21 21.85 0.42
C SER A 3 2.80 21.46 0.84
N VAL A 4 2.16 20.59 0.07
CA VAL A 4 0.80 20.14 0.34
C VAL A 4 0.88 19.07 1.44
N THR A 5 0.51 19.42 2.67
CA THR A 5 0.58 18.51 3.82
C THR A 5 -0.63 17.58 3.89
N PRO A 6 -0.56 16.46 4.63
CA PRO A 6 -1.71 15.59 4.84
C PRO A 6 -2.95 16.35 5.33
N THR A 7 -2.79 17.22 6.34
CA THR A 7 -3.89 18.01 6.89
C THR A 7 -4.48 18.97 5.84
N SER A 8 -3.64 19.64 5.05
CA SER A 8 -4.08 20.54 3.99
C SER A 8 -4.91 19.82 2.92
N GLN A 9 -4.46 18.64 2.48
CA GLN A 9 -5.19 17.82 1.51
C GLN A 9 -6.54 17.35 2.06
N TYR A 10 -6.59 16.97 3.33
CA TYR A 10 -7.81 16.52 3.99
C TYR A 10 -8.84 17.65 4.03
N LEU A 11 -8.44 18.83 4.51
CA LEU A 11 -9.32 20.00 4.58
C LEU A 11 -9.80 20.45 3.19
N LYS A 12 -8.93 20.38 2.18
CA LYS A 12 -9.31 20.66 0.80
C LYS A 12 -10.41 19.70 0.32
N ALA A 13 -10.24 18.40 0.54
CA ALA A 13 -11.22 17.40 0.12
C ALA A 13 -12.59 17.57 0.82
N LEU A 14 -12.59 17.96 2.10
CA LEU A 14 -13.82 18.31 2.83
C LEU A 14 -14.49 19.57 2.26
N ASN A 15 -13.72 20.62 1.97
CA ASN A 15 -14.24 21.88 1.42
C ASN A 15 -14.84 21.72 0.02
N GLU A 16 -14.27 20.81 -0.79
CA GLU A 16 -14.78 20.47 -2.11
C GLU A 16 -16.05 19.61 -2.07
N GLY A 17 -16.53 19.22 -0.87
CA GLY A 17 -17.73 18.41 -0.68
C GLY A 17 -17.58 16.95 -1.11
N SER A 18 -16.36 16.53 -1.47
CA SER A 18 -16.06 15.17 -1.91
C SER A 18 -16.11 14.14 -0.77
N HIS A 19 -15.95 14.59 0.48
CA HIS A 19 -15.91 13.75 1.67
C HIS A 19 -16.65 14.41 2.86
N GLN A 20 -17.15 13.60 3.80
CA GLN A 20 -17.77 14.08 5.03
C GLN A 20 -16.77 14.07 6.19
N PRO A 21 -16.88 15.00 7.14
CA PRO A 21 -16.03 15.00 8.33
C PRO A 21 -16.31 13.75 9.18
N ASP A 22 -15.24 13.11 9.62
CA ASP A 22 -15.22 11.88 10.42
C ASP A 22 -14.07 12.02 11.43
N ASP A 23 -14.40 11.96 12.72
CA ASP A 23 -13.42 12.15 13.81
C ASP A 23 -12.30 11.10 13.77
N VAL A 24 -12.61 9.88 13.34
CA VAL A 24 -11.63 8.80 13.21
C VAL A 24 -10.69 9.09 12.05
N GLN A 25 -11.20 9.58 10.92
CA GLN A 25 -10.36 10.00 9.80
C GLN A 25 -9.48 11.20 10.17
N LYS A 26 -10.03 12.17 10.91
CA LYS A 26 -9.29 13.35 11.37
C LYS A 26 -8.13 12.97 12.27
N GLU A 27 -8.34 12.05 13.22
CA GLU A 27 -7.27 11.51 14.06
C GLU A 27 -6.20 10.79 13.22
N ALA A 28 -6.61 10.01 12.21
CA ALA A 28 -5.67 9.33 11.32
C ALA A 28 -4.82 10.35 10.54
N VAL A 29 -5.45 11.41 10.01
CA VAL A 29 -4.73 12.51 9.34
C VAL A 29 -3.77 13.23 10.29
N SER A 30 -4.16 13.43 11.55
CA SER A 30 -3.26 14.04 12.55
C SER A 30 -2.00 13.19 12.76
N ARG A 31 -2.12 11.86 12.80
CA ARG A 31 -0.97 10.96 12.92
C ARG A 31 -0.12 10.95 11.66
N LEU A 32 -0.76 10.93 10.49
CA LEU A 32 -0.07 11.01 9.20
C LEU A 32 0.68 12.35 9.03
N GLU A 33 0.14 13.45 9.58
CA GLU A 33 0.81 14.74 9.64
C GLU A 33 2.06 14.68 10.52
N ILE A 34 1.99 14.07 11.72
CA ILE A 34 3.16 13.90 12.60
C ILE A 34 4.27 13.13 11.85
N ILE A 35 3.92 12.01 11.21
CA ILE A 35 4.87 11.20 10.42
C ILE A 35 5.48 12.03 9.29
N TYR A 36 4.64 12.77 8.56
CA TYR A 36 5.10 13.67 7.51
C TYR A 36 6.13 14.69 8.03
N GLN A 37 5.83 15.35 9.15
CA GLN A 37 6.72 16.34 9.76
C GLN A 37 8.05 15.71 10.22
N GLU A 38 8.00 14.52 10.81
CA GLU A 38 9.22 13.81 11.21
C GLU A 38 10.08 13.41 10.00
N LEU A 39 9.46 12.94 8.91
CA LEU A 39 10.18 12.56 7.68
C LEU A 39 10.86 13.76 7.01
N ILE A 40 10.18 14.90 6.91
CA ILE A 40 10.79 16.10 6.30
C ILE A 40 11.93 16.66 7.16
N ASN A 41 11.83 16.57 8.48
CA ASN A 41 12.85 17.06 9.41
C ASN A 41 14.04 16.11 9.53
N SER A 42 13.84 14.82 9.28
CA SER A 42 14.88 13.79 9.33
C SER A 42 15.70 13.68 8.04
N THR A 43 15.32 14.39 6.97
CA THR A 43 16.07 14.38 5.72
C THR A 43 17.31 15.28 5.85
N PRO A 44 18.55 14.75 5.83
CA PRO A 44 19.73 15.60 5.92
C PRO A 44 19.78 16.53 4.70
N PRO A 45 20.15 17.82 4.88
CA PRO A 45 20.26 18.75 3.77
C PRO A 45 21.24 18.20 2.74
N ALA A 46 20.87 18.29 1.45
CA ALA A 46 21.70 17.83 0.34
C ALA A 46 23.15 18.33 0.50
N PRO A 47 24.17 17.50 0.18
CA PRO A 47 25.55 17.90 0.35
C PRO A 47 25.83 19.13 -0.54
N ARG A 48 25.97 20.29 0.10
CA ARG A 48 26.44 21.50 -0.57
C ARG A 48 27.83 21.18 -1.11
N THR A 49 28.03 21.38 -2.41
CA THR A 49 29.30 21.19 -3.10
C THR A 49 30.35 22.17 -2.56
N SER A 50 30.94 21.88 -1.39
CA SER A 50 32.03 22.69 -0.86
C SER A 50 33.31 22.32 -1.61
N GLY A 51 33.91 23.32 -2.25
CA GLY A 51 35.09 23.19 -3.10
C GLY A 51 36.34 22.62 -2.43
N LEU A 52 37.43 22.69 -3.19
CA LEU A 52 38.74 22.02 -3.03
C LEU A 52 39.40 22.03 -1.62
N MET A 53 38.90 22.79 -0.65
CA MET A 53 39.38 22.84 0.74
C MET A 53 38.89 21.68 1.64
N ALA A 54 37.88 20.89 1.24
CA ALA A 54 37.33 19.82 2.09
C ALA A 54 38.14 18.50 2.12
N ARG A 55 39.24 18.39 1.37
CA ARG A 55 40.04 17.15 1.30
C ARG A 55 41.00 16.97 2.48
N VAL A 56 41.29 18.02 3.24
CA VAL A 56 42.31 17.98 4.31
C VAL A 56 41.72 17.56 5.67
N GLY A 57 40.42 17.75 5.88
CA GLY A 57 39.74 17.35 7.14
C GLY A 57 39.24 15.90 7.20
N LYS A 58 39.42 15.11 6.12
CA LYS A 58 38.75 13.81 5.95
C LYS A 58 39.47 12.62 6.61
N LEU A 59 40.59 12.83 7.30
CA LEU A 59 41.39 11.76 7.92
C LEU A 59 41.14 11.54 9.42
N TRP A 60 40.37 12.39 10.11
CA TRP A 60 40.08 12.24 11.55
C TRP A 60 38.60 12.25 11.94
N GLY A 61 37.69 12.15 10.97
CA GLY A 61 36.27 11.97 11.25
C GLY A 61 35.89 10.50 11.19
N LYS A 62 35.92 9.80 12.32
CA LYS A 62 35.18 8.55 12.50
C LYS A 62 33.72 8.88 12.18
N ARG A 63 33.22 8.50 11.00
CA ARG A 63 31.80 8.58 10.69
C ARG A 63 31.10 7.70 11.71
N GLU A 64 30.53 8.31 12.73
CA GLU A 64 29.50 7.63 13.50
C GLU A 64 28.40 7.28 12.50
N ASP A 65 28.24 5.97 12.25
CA ASP A 65 27.02 5.44 11.66
C ASP A 65 25.90 5.84 12.62
N THR A 66 25.31 7.01 12.39
CA THR A 66 24.08 7.44 13.03
C THR A 66 23.04 6.43 12.58
N LYS A 67 22.84 5.37 13.38
CA LYS A 67 21.72 4.43 13.25
C LYS A 67 20.46 5.29 13.20
N HIS A 68 19.99 5.59 11.99
CA HIS A 68 18.75 6.34 11.79
C HIS A 68 17.64 5.41 12.26
N THR A 69 17.14 5.68 13.47
CA THR A 69 15.92 5.02 13.93
C THR A 69 14.83 5.43 12.95
N PRO A 70 14.09 4.49 12.33
CA PRO A 70 13.04 4.84 11.39
C PRO A 70 12.01 5.73 12.09
N VAL A 71 11.44 6.68 11.36
CA VAL A 71 10.26 7.41 11.81
C VAL A 71 9.18 6.38 12.13
N ARG A 72 8.49 6.57 13.26
CA ARG A 72 7.46 5.63 13.69
C ARG A 72 6.29 5.74 12.71
N GLY A 73 5.96 4.62 12.09
CA GLY A 73 4.96 4.48 11.04
C GLY A 73 3.52 4.42 11.54
N LEU A 74 2.58 4.12 10.64
CA LEU A 74 1.16 3.94 10.97
C LEU A 74 0.58 2.70 10.29
N TYR A 75 0.00 1.80 11.08
CA TYR A 75 -0.78 0.66 10.64
C TYR A 75 -2.28 0.95 10.86
N MET A 76 -2.97 1.29 9.78
CA MET A 76 -4.41 1.55 9.77
C MET A 76 -5.17 0.27 9.45
N TRP A 77 -6.10 -0.13 10.31
CA TRP A 77 -6.96 -1.29 10.07
C TRP A 77 -8.43 -0.96 10.26
N GLY A 78 -9.31 -1.74 9.66
CA GLY A 78 -10.76 -1.55 9.78
C GLY A 78 -11.52 -2.22 8.64
N GLY A 79 -12.84 -2.22 8.67
CA GLY A 79 -13.66 -2.89 7.64
C GLY A 79 -13.46 -2.38 6.21
N VAL A 80 -14.17 -3.03 5.30
CA VAL A 80 -14.27 -2.59 3.90
C VAL A 80 -14.91 -1.19 3.81
N GLY A 81 -14.36 -0.33 2.94
CA GLY A 81 -15.02 0.93 2.58
C GLY A 81 -14.93 2.06 3.61
N ARG A 82 -13.98 1.99 4.56
CA ARG A 82 -13.81 3.00 5.64
C ARG A 82 -12.89 4.19 5.28
N GLY A 83 -12.41 4.28 4.05
CA GLY A 83 -11.53 5.38 3.60
C GLY A 83 -10.03 5.16 3.86
N LYS A 84 -9.59 3.96 4.25
CA LYS A 84 -8.17 3.61 4.48
C LYS A 84 -7.24 3.96 3.32
N THR A 85 -7.61 3.48 2.13
CA THR A 85 -6.88 3.73 0.89
C THR A 85 -6.79 5.22 0.62
N TRP A 86 -7.90 5.97 0.78
CA TRP A 86 -7.90 7.41 0.59
C TRP A 86 -6.97 8.15 1.57
N LEU A 87 -6.95 7.78 2.86
CA LEU A 87 -6.00 8.31 3.84
C LEU A 87 -4.54 8.01 3.44
N MET A 88 -4.27 6.81 2.91
CA MET A 88 -2.97 6.44 2.36
C MET A 88 -2.59 7.29 1.14
N ASP A 89 -3.51 7.49 0.19
CA ASP A 89 -3.31 8.32 -1.02
C ASP A 89 -2.86 9.72 -0.64
N LEU A 90 -3.63 10.33 0.28
CA LEU A 90 -3.41 11.67 0.78
C LEU A 90 -2.01 11.80 1.42
N PHE A 91 -1.61 10.86 2.26
CA PHE A 91 -0.27 10.86 2.86
C PHE A 91 0.82 10.69 1.79
N TYR A 92 0.68 9.70 0.92
CA TYR A 92 1.67 9.41 -0.13
C TYR A 92 1.88 10.59 -1.07
N GLN A 93 0.80 11.27 -1.47
CA GLN A 93 0.86 12.46 -2.32
C GLN A 93 1.49 13.66 -1.60
N SER A 94 1.39 13.73 -0.27
CA SER A 94 1.97 14.81 0.53
C SER A 94 3.50 14.70 0.67
N LEU A 95 4.04 13.48 0.70
CA LEU A 95 5.47 13.25 0.87
C LEU A 95 6.30 13.92 -0.23
N PRO A 96 7.38 14.67 0.10
CA PRO A 96 8.23 15.27 -0.90
C PRO A 96 9.18 14.24 -1.54
N GLY A 97 9.56 14.48 -2.80
CA GLY A 97 10.56 13.69 -3.51
C GLY A 97 10.07 12.30 -3.94
N GLU A 98 11.02 11.53 -4.48
CA GLU A 98 10.76 10.24 -5.15
C GLU A 98 11.13 9.02 -4.29
N ARG A 99 11.75 9.22 -3.11
CA ARG A 99 12.19 8.14 -2.21
C ARG A 99 11.05 7.58 -1.36
N LYS A 100 9.92 7.32 -2.03
CA LYS A 100 8.68 6.78 -1.48
C LYS A 100 8.15 5.75 -2.46
N GLN A 101 7.62 4.65 -1.96
CA GLN A 101 7.00 3.62 -2.78
C GLN A 101 5.65 3.24 -2.21
N ARG A 102 4.67 3.09 -3.09
CA ARG A 102 3.36 2.56 -2.75
C ARG A 102 3.06 1.32 -3.57
N LEU A 103 2.66 0.26 -2.89
CA LEU A 103 2.33 -1.01 -3.53
C LEU A 103 1.35 -1.83 -2.69
N HIS A 104 0.56 -2.66 -3.35
CA HIS A 104 -0.19 -3.71 -2.67
C HIS A 104 0.78 -4.73 -2.08
N PHE A 105 0.51 -5.20 -0.87
CA PHE A 105 1.40 -6.13 -0.16
C PHE A 105 1.71 -7.41 -0.94
N HIS A 106 0.75 -7.98 -1.69
CA HIS A 106 1.01 -9.18 -2.50
C HIS A 106 2.07 -8.92 -3.60
N ARG A 107 2.08 -7.72 -4.21
CA ARG A 107 3.10 -7.36 -5.22
C ARG A 107 4.47 -7.20 -4.60
N PHE A 108 4.52 -6.71 -3.36
CA PHE A 108 5.76 -6.66 -2.59
C PHE A 108 6.34 -8.06 -2.40
N MET A 109 5.51 -9.00 -1.95
CA MET A 109 5.95 -10.39 -1.72
C MET A 109 6.38 -11.09 -3.01
N LEU A 110 5.67 -10.87 -4.13
CA LEU A 110 6.09 -11.40 -5.44
C LEU A 110 7.50 -10.93 -5.81
N ARG A 111 7.77 -9.62 -5.71
CA ARG A 111 9.11 -9.08 -5.94
C ARG A 111 10.17 -9.70 -5.02
N VAL A 112 9.85 -9.85 -3.74
CA VAL A 112 10.77 -10.48 -2.76
C VAL A 112 11.11 -11.92 -3.18
N HIS A 113 10.12 -12.72 -3.59
CA HIS A 113 10.33 -14.09 -4.05
C HIS A 113 11.16 -14.16 -5.33
N GLU A 114 10.95 -13.24 -6.28
CA GLU A 114 11.77 -13.11 -7.49
C GLU A 114 13.24 -12.81 -7.14
N GLU A 115 13.47 -11.84 -6.24
CA GLU A 115 14.81 -11.49 -5.79
C GLU A 115 15.47 -12.62 -4.99
N LEU A 116 14.73 -13.34 -4.14
CA LEU A 116 15.23 -14.52 -3.43
C LEU A 116 15.67 -15.63 -4.40
N THR A 117 14.91 -15.82 -5.48
CA THR A 117 15.26 -16.80 -6.53
C THR A 117 16.57 -16.41 -7.22
N ALA A 118 16.74 -15.12 -7.52
CA ALA A 118 17.99 -14.61 -8.13
C ALA A 118 19.19 -14.64 -7.17
N LEU A 119 18.95 -14.67 -5.85
CA LEU A 119 19.97 -14.70 -4.80
C LEU A 119 20.20 -16.11 -4.21
N GLN A 120 19.75 -17.17 -4.88
CA GLN A 120 19.98 -18.54 -4.43
C GLN A 120 21.47 -18.82 -4.20
N GLY A 121 21.78 -19.41 -3.03
CA GLY A 121 23.16 -19.71 -2.60
C GLY A 121 23.91 -18.53 -1.95
N GLN A 122 23.31 -17.33 -1.91
CA GLN A 122 23.87 -16.22 -1.14
C GLN A 122 23.59 -16.37 0.35
N THR A 123 24.49 -15.87 1.17
CA THR A 123 24.29 -15.79 2.63
C THR A 123 23.41 -14.58 2.94
N ASP A 124 22.43 -14.76 3.84
CA ASP A 124 21.50 -13.72 4.30
C ASP A 124 20.83 -12.92 3.17
N PRO A 125 20.15 -13.57 2.20
CA PRO A 125 19.61 -12.89 1.03
C PRO A 125 18.55 -11.81 1.36
N LEU A 126 17.86 -11.93 2.50
CA LEU A 126 16.92 -10.91 2.97
C LEU A 126 17.59 -9.59 3.34
N GLU A 127 18.83 -9.61 3.82
CA GLU A 127 19.60 -8.40 4.08
C GLU A 127 19.95 -7.69 2.77
N ILE A 128 20.38 -8.45 1.76
CA ILE A 128 20.67 -7.91 0.42
C ILE A 128 19.41 -7.29 -0.21
N ILE A 129 18.27 -7.96 -0.08
CA ILE A 129 16.98 -7.44 -0.56
C ILE A 129 16.61 -6.15 0.18
N ALA A 130 16.79 -6.10 1.51
CA ALA A 130 16.51 -4.90 2.29
C ALA A 130 17.45 -3.74 1.91
N ASP A 131 18.72 -4.00 1.58
CA ASP A 131 19.66 -2.99 1.05
C ASP A 131 19.18 -2.42 -0.28
N ARG A 132 18.66 -3.26 -1.18
CA ARG A 132 18.10 -2.83 -2.47
C ARG A 132 16.85 -1.96 -2.27
N PHE A 133 15.93 -2.38 -1.41
CA PHE A 133 14.78 -1.55 -1.06
C PHE A 133 15.20 -0.21 -0.47
N LYS A 134 16.20 -0.19 0.44
CA LYS A 134 16.71 1.05 1.00
C LYS A 134 17.36 1.95 -0.04
N ALA A 135 18.04 1.40 -1.04
CA ALA A 135 18.61 2.18 -2.13
C ALA A 135 17.50 2.92 -2.91
N GLU A 136 16.32 2.32 -3.02
CA GLU A 136 15.19 2.89 -3.77
C GLU A 136 14.30 3.82 -2.95
N THR A 137 14.01 3.48 -1.68
CA THR A 137 12.97 4.15 -0.90
C THR A 137 13.33 4.31 0.58
N ASP A 138 12.82 5.38 1.19
CA ASP A 138 12.84 5.61 2.63
C ASP A 138 11.47 5.39 3.28
N VAL A 139 10.40 5.39 2.46
CA VAL A 139 9.02 5.22 2.93
C VAL A 139 8.31 4.15 2.09
N LEU A 140 7.81 3.11 2.76
CA LEU A 140 6.97 2.08 2.16
C LEU A 140 5.52 2.29 2.58
N CYS A 141 4.65 2.46 1.60
CA CYS A 141 3.21 2.55 1.75
C CYS A 141 2.58 1.24 1.26
N PHE A 142 2.21 0.34 2.17
CA PHE A 142 1.55 -0.92 1.83
C PHE A 142 0.04 -0.79 1.83
N ASP A 143 -0.55 -0.93 0.65
CA ASP A 143 -1.99 -1.10 0.53
C ASP A 143 -2.37 -2.58 0.72
N GLU A 144 -3.56 -2.80 1.27
CA GLU A 144 -4.12 -4.15 1.49
C GLU A 144 -3.14 -5.16 2.13
N PHE A 145 -2.51 -4.77 3.25
CA PHE A 145 -1.60 -5.65 3.98
C PHE A 145 -2.35 -6.88 4.52
N PHE A 146 -2.13 -8.03 3.89
CA PHE A 146 -2.78 -9.29 4.23
C PHE A 146 -1.85 -10.46 3.96
N VAL A 147 -1.75 -11.38 4.92
CA VAL A 147 -0.89 -12.57 4.84
C VAL A 147 -1.76 -13.80 5.04
N SER A 148 -1.81 -14.66 4.02
CA SER A 148 -2.49 -15.97 4.07
C SER A 148 -1.58 -17.15 3.75
N ASP A 149 -0.46 -16.91 3.06
CA ASP A 149 0.44 -17.98 2.63
C ASP A 149 1.58 -18.21 3.63
N ILE A 150 1.97 -19.48 3.83
CA ILE A 150 3.05 -19.83 4.74
C ILE A 150 4.40 -19.29 4.27
N THR A 151 4.67 -19.28 2.96
CA THR A 151 5.94 -18.85 2.40
C THR A 151 6.19 -17.38 2.73
N ASP A 152 5.19 -16.53 2.53
CA ASP A 152 5.23 -15.11 2.92
C ASP A 152 5.43 -14.96 4.42
N ALA A 153 4.67 -15.71 5.21
CA ALA A 153 4.73 -15.64 6.66
C ALA A 153 6.11 -16.01 7.23
N MET A 154 6.82 -16.95 6.60
CA MET A 154 8.16 -17.37 7.05
C MET A 154 9.23 -16.31 6.75
N LEU A 155 9.06 -15.50 5.72
CA LEU A 155 10.04 -14.48 5.32
C LEU A 155 9.83 -13.16 6.04
N LEU A 156 8.57 -12.81 6.31
CA LEU A 156 8.19 -11.45 6.65
C LEU A 156 8.82 -10.91 7.93
N GLY A 157 8.97 -11.75 8.97
CA GLY A 157 9.57 -11.34 10.23
C GLY A 157 11.02 -10.87 10.07
N GLY A 158 11.83 -11.65 9.35
CA GLY A 158 13.22 -11.30 9.05
C GLY A 158 13.32 -10.09 8.14
N LEU A 159 12.52 -10.06 7.07
CA LEU A 159 12.54 -8.98 6.10
C LEU A 159 12.11 -7.64 6.69
N MET A 160 11.01 -7.59 7.45
CA MET A 160 10.54 -6.35 8.09
C MET A 160 11.59 -5.80 9.06
N LYS A 161 12.20 -6.66 9.88
CA LYS A 161 13.30 -6.27 10.77
C LYS A 161 14.48 -5.68 10.00
N ALA A 162 14.86 -6.30 8.88
CA ALA A 162 15.95 -5.81 8.03
C ALA A 162 15.63 -4.45 7.40
N LEU A 163 14.38 -4.23 6.94
CA LEU A 163 13.92 -2.95 6.39
C LEU A 163 13.92 -1.84 7.47
N PHE A 164 13.38 -2.11 8.66
CA PHE A 164 13.34 -1.14 9.75
C PHE A 164 14.73 -0.78 10.27
N THR A 165 15.66 -1.74 10.31
CA THR A 165 17.07 -1.50 10.70
C THR A 165 17.76 -0.51 9.76
N ARG A 166 17.31 -0.43 8.50
CA ARG A 166 17.79 0.52 7.49
C ARG A 166 17.07 1.87 7.53
N GLY A 167 16.21 2.09 8.53
CA GLY A 167 15.48 3.34 8.69
C GLY A 167 14.33 3.50 7.69
N ILE A 168 13.81 2.41 7.09
CA ILE A 168 12.63 2.50 6.24
C ILE A 168 11.38 2.67 7.12
N THR A 169 10.59 3.69 6.81
CA THR A 169 9.33 3.99 7.50
C THR A 169 8.18 3.27 6.82
N LEU A 170 7.28 2.65 7.60
CA LEU A 170 6.13 1.92 7.08
C LEU A 170 4.81 2.64 7.36
N VAL A 171 4.00 2.84 6.33
CA VAL A 171 2.57 3.14 6.49
C VAL A 171 1.79 2.04 5.81
N ALA A 172 0.83 1.42 6.50
CA ALA A 172 0.12 0.26 6.00
C ALA A 172 -1.39 0.37 6.22
N THR A 173 -2.18 -0.17 5.30
CA THR A 173 -3.63 -0.32 5.45
C THR A 173 -4.03 -1.78 5.39
N SER A 174 -4.91 -2.24 6.29
CA SER A 174 -5.41 -3.63 6.32
C SER A 174 -6.88 -3.73 6.71
N ASN A 175 -7.50 -4.88 6.43
CA ASN A 175 -8.81 -5.23 7.00
C ASN A 175 -8.68 -5.99 8.33
N ILE A 176 -7.46 -6.33 8.75
CA ILE A 176 -7.18 -7.21 9.89
C ILE A 176 -6.23 -6.47 10.84
N PRO A 177 -6.49 -6.44 12.17
CA PRO A 177 -5.52 -5.90 13.12
C PRO A 177 -4.26 -6.77 13.18
N PRO A 178 -3.08 -6.23 13.55
CA PRO A 178 -1.82 -6.96 13.51
C PRO A 178 -1.84 -8.32 14.23
N ASP A 179 -2.48 -8.39 15.40
CA ASP A 179 -2.56 -9.63 16.20
C ASP A 179 -3.36 -10.76 15.54
N GLU A 180 -4.20 -10.42 14.57
CA GLU A 180 -5.05 -11.36 13.83
C GLU A 180 -4.49 -11.67 12.43
N LEU A 181 -3.39 -11.02 12.02
CA LEU A 181 -2.70 -11.34 10.77
C LEU A 181 -2.21 -12.77 10.80
N TYR A 182 -2.47 -13.56 9.75
CA TYR A 182 -2.10 -14.97 9.65
C TYR A 182 -2.63 -15.86 10.80
N ARG A 183 -3.76 -15.47 11.42
CA ARG A 183 -4.39 -16.24 12.51
C ARG A 183 -4.62 -17.69 12.06
N ASN A 184 -4.31 -18.65 12.93
CA ASN A 184 -4.40 -20.08 12.65
C ASN A 184 -3.53 -20.58 11.47
N GLY A 185 -2.63 -19.75 10.95
CA GLY A 185 -1.70 -20.14 9.91
C GLY A 185 -0.71 -21.20 10.38
N LEU A 186 -0.27 -22.05 9.45
CA LEU A 186 0.71 -23.09 9.73
C LEU A 186 2.02 -22.46 10.23
N GLN A 187 2.56 -22.97 11.34
CA GLN A 187 3.74 -22.43 12.03
C GLN A 187 3.63 -20.95 12.43
N ARG A 188 2.43 -20.46 12.80
CA ARG A 188 2.18 -19.08 13.27
C ARG A 188 3.23 -18.50 14.21
N ALA A 189 3.81 -19.30 15.11
CA ALA A 189 4.88 -18.86 16.02
C ALA A 189 6.05 -18.17 15.28
N ARG A 190 6.39 -18.62 14.06
CA ARG A 190 7.43 -18.03 13.22
C ARG A 190 7.03 -16.69 12.58
N PHE A 191 5.73 -16.39 12.53
CA PHE A 191 5.20 -15.12 12.03
C PHE A 191 5.09 -14.05 13.13
N LEU A 192 5.05 -14.44 14.41
CA LEU A 192 4.97 -13.50 15.54
C LEU A 192 6.03 -12.39 15.50
N PRO A 193 7.30 -12.64 15.12
CA PRO A 193 8.30 -11.59 14.96
C PRO A 193 7.90 -10.48 13.96
N ALA A 194 7.11 -10.80 12.93
CA ALA A 194 6.58 -9.80 12.00
C ALA A 194 5.54 -8.90 12.67
N ILE A 195 4.65 -9.48 13.49
CA ILE A 195 3.65 -8.74 14.27
C ILE A 195 4.35 -7.81 15.27
N ASP A 196 5.36 -8.34 15.97
CA ASP A 196 6.16 -7.56 16.92
C ASP A 196 6.87 -6.40 16.24
N ALA A 197 7.48 -6.64 15.07
CA ALA A 197 8.13 -5.60 14.27
C ALA A 197 7.13 -4.50 13.83
N ILE A 198 5.92 -4.87 13.39
CA ILE A 198 4.86 -3.91 13.06
C ILE A 198 4.52 -3.06 14.29
N LYS A 199 4.25 -3.67 15.44
CA LYS A 199 3.88 -2.94 16.67
C LYS A 199 5.00 -2.07 17.23
N GLN A 200 6.25 -2.52 17.07
CA GLN A 200 7.42 -1.78 17.50
C GLN A 200 7.63 -0.53 16.66
N HIS A 201 7.42 -0.62 15.34
CA HIS A 201 7.75 0.45 14.40
C HIS A 201 6.55 1.26 13.91
N CYS A 202 5.31 0.85 14.21
CA CYS A 202 4.10 1.56 13.80
C CYS A 202 3.17 1.79 14.99
N ASP A 203 2.46 2.91 14.96
CA ASP A 203 1.22 3.04 15.71
C ASP A 203 0.11 2.24 15.03
N VAL A 204 -0.71 1.57 15.83
CA VAL A 204 -1.82 0.76 15.33
C VAL A 204 -3.12 1.53 15.57
N MET A 205 -3.88 1.77 14.51
CA MET A 205 -5.11 2.55 14.56
C MET A 205 -6.25 1.83 13.86
N ASN A 206 -7.38 1.68 14.57
CA ASN A 206 -8.63 1.30 13.93
C ASN A 206 -9.25 2.54 13.28
N VAL A 207 -9.47 2.50 11.98
CA VAL A 207 -10.09 3.57 11.19
C VAL A 207 -11.54 3.25 10.79
N ASP A 208 -12.18 2.30 11.47
CA ASP A 208 -13.59 1.96 11.28
C ASP A 208 -14.52 2.83 12.13
N ALA A 209 -15.18 3.81 11.51
CA ALA A 209 -16.25 4.61 12.12
C ALA A 209 -17.66 4.01 11.91
N GLY A 210 -17.75 2.78 11.39
CA GLY A 210 -19.02 2.09 11.08
C GLY A 210 -19.65 2.46 9.74
N VAL A 211 -19.22 3.54 9.09
CA VAL A 211 -19.74 4.02 7.80
C VAL A 211 -18.98 3.40 6.63
N ASP A 212 -19.68 2.72 5.71
CA ASP A 212 -19.08 2.25 4.45
C ASP A 212 -19.36 3.30 3.37
N TYR A 213 -18.32 4.04 3.01
CA TYR A 213 -18.40 5.13 2.03
C TYR A 213 -18.62 4.62 0.60
N ARG A 214 -18.30 3.35 0.29
CA ARG A 214 -18.57 2.75 -1.03
C ARG A 214 -20.03 2.36 -1.20
N LEU A 215 -20.67 1.90 -0.13
CA LEU A 215 -22.06 1.47 -0.19
C LEU A 215 -23.00 2.59 -0.61
N ARG A 216 -22.69 3.86 -0.34
CA ARG A 216 -23.53 5.00 -0.76
C ARG A 216 -23.69 5.10 -2.29
N THR A 217 -22.70 4.67 -3.07
CA THR A 217 -22.79 4.63 -4.55
C THR A 217 -23.39 3.31 -5.06
N LEU A 218 -23.17 2.20 -4.35
CA LEU A 218 -23.54 0.84 -4.78
C LEU A 218 -24.85 0.29 -4.19
N THR A 219 -25.49 0.98 -3.23
CA THR A 219 -26.75 0.52 -2.58
C THR A 219 -27.91 0.28 -3.56
N GLN A 220 -27.79 0.70 -4.81
CA GLN A 220 -28.82 0.52 -5.84
C GLN A 220 -28.61 -0.69 -6.76
N ALA A 221 -27.48 -1.39 -6.66
CA ALA A 221 -27.16 -2.51 -7.55
C ALA A 221 -27.31 -3.86 -6.85
N HIS A 222 -28.10 -4.77 -7.42
CA HIS A 222 -28.05 -6.19 -7.06
C HIS A 222 -26.71 -6.75 -7.57
N LEU A 223 -25.66 -6.67 -6.75
CA LEU A 223 -24.27 -7.00 -7.13
C LEU A 223 -24.04 -8.48 -7.47
N TRP A 224 -25.02 -9.33 -7.16
CA TRP A 224 -25.04 -10.73 -7.52
C TRP A 224 -26.28 -11.03 -8.36
N LEU A 225 -26.08 -11.39 -9.62
CA LEU A 225 -27.16 -11.67 -10.56
C LEU A 225 -27.17 -13.16 -10.93
N SER A 226 -28.31 -13.79 -10.72
CA SER A 226 -28.55 -15.21 -10.98
C SER A 226 -30.04 -15.42 -11.27
N PRO A 227 -30.43 -16.37 -12.14
CA PRO A 227 -29.58 -17.26 -12.95
C PRO A 227 -28.97 -16.55 -14.16
N LEU A 228 -27.96 -17.15 -14.80
CA LEU A 228 -27.36 -16.64 -16.04
C LEU A 228 -28.38 -16.70 -17.19
N ASN A 229 -29.11 -15.61 -17.40
CA ASN A 229 -30.15 -15.46 -18.41
C ASN A 229 -30.06 -14.07 -19.08
N ASP A 230 -30.93 -13.80 -20.06
CA ASP A 230 -30.87 -12.54 -20.80
C ASP A 230 -31.26 -11.32 -19.95
N GLU A 231 -32.13 -11.51 -18.96
CA GLU A 231 -32.50 -10.46 -18.01
C GLU A 231 -31.31 -10.02 -17.15
N THR A 232 -30.61 -10.97 -16.53
CA THR A 232 -29.40 -10.69 -15.72
C THR A 232 -28.25 -10.19 -16.58
N ARG A 233 -28.15 -10.61 -17.84
CA ARG A 233 -27.19 -10.03 -18.81
C ARG A 233 -27.49 -8.57 -19.08
N ALA A 234 -28.75 -8.21 -19.35
CA ALA A 234 -29.16 -6.83 -19.57
C ALA A 234 -28.92 -5.95 -18.32
N GLN A 235 -29.16 -6.50 -17.12
CA GLN A 235 -28.83 -5.83 -15.86
C GLN A 235 -27.31 -5.64 -15.69
N MET A 236 -26.47 -6.63 -16.02
CA MET A 236 -25.01 -6.48 -16.04
C MET A 236 -24.53 -5.44 -17.05
N ASP A 237 -25.16 -5.33 -18.22
CA ASP A 237 -24.84 -4.31 -19.23
C ASP A 237 -25.18 -2.90 -18.71
N LYS A 238 -26.30 -2.76 -17.99
CA LYS A 238 -26.68 -1.50 -17.34
C LYS A 238 -25.69 -1.11 -16.24
N LEU A 239 -25.29 -2.06 -15.38
CA LEU A 239 -24.29 -1.84 -14.34
C LEU A 239 -22.94 -1.46 -14.92
N TRP A 240 -22.53 -2.13 -16.00
CA TRP A 240 -21.32 -1.78 -16.73
C TRP A 240 -21.35 -0.33 -17.19
N LEU A 241 -22.41 0.09 -17.89
CA LEU A 241 -22.51 1.45 -18.41
C LEU A 241 -22.48 2.50 -17.29
N ALA A 242 -23.11 2.20 -16.16
CA ALA A 242 -23.11 3.08 -14.99
C ALA A 242 -21.73 3.22 -14.34
N LEU A 243 -20.92 2.16 -14.34
CA LEU A 243 -19.58 2.14 -13.72
C LEU A 243 -18.49 2.67 -14.67
N ALA A 244 -18.52 2.24 -15.92
CA ALA A 244 -17.48 2.51 -16.92
C ALA A 244 -17.78 3.74 -17.78
N GLY A 245 -18.99 4.31 -17.73
CA GLY A 245 -19.39 5.49 -18.52
C GLY A 245 -19.63 5.22 -20.01
N ALA A 246 -19.16 4.10 -20.54
CA ALA A 246 -19.30 3.70 -21.94
C ALA A 246 -19.69 2.23 -22.10
N LYS A 247 -20.11 1.84 -23.32
CA LYS A 247 -20.35 0.43 -23.64
C LYS A 247 -19.03 -0.35 -23.60
N ARG A 248 -19.12 -1.66 -23.41
CA ARG A 248 -17.97 -2.56 -23.48
C ARG A 248 -17.39 -2.50 -24.89
N GLU A 249 -16.17 -2.01 -24.98
CA GLU A 249 -15.37 -2.00 -26.20
C GLU A 249 -14.01 -2.61 -25.89
N ASN A 250 -13.34 -3.13 -26.91
CA ASN A 250 -12.01 -3.75 -26.82
C ASN A 250 -11.94 -4.93 -25.82
N SER A 251 -11.63 -6.14 -26.30
CA SER A 251 -11.51 -7.33 -25.44
C SER A 251 -10.06 -7.77 -25.32
N PRO A 252 -9.17 -6.99 -24.66
CA PRO A 252 -7.78 -7.38 -24.50
C PRO A 252 -7.69 -8.65 -23.65
N THR A 253 -6.66 -9.45 -23.92
CA THR A 253 -6.29 -10.53 -23.01
C THR A 253 -5.47 -9.92 -21.88
N LEU A 254 -5.94 -10.09 -20.63
CA LEU A 254 -5.16 -9.72 -19.46
C LEU A 254 -4.17 -10.82 -19.13
N GLU A 255 -2.91 -10.49 -18.90
CA GLU A 255 -1.96 -11.43 -18.32
C GLU A 255 -2.01 -11.31 -16.79
N ILE A 256 -2.47 -12.36 -16.12
CA ILE A 256 -2.54 -12.42 -14.64
C ILE A 256 -1.66 -13.57 -14.19
N ASN A 257 -0.53 -13.26 -13.53
CA ASN A 257 0.46 -14.24 -13.07
C ASN A 257 0.87 -15.23 -14.18
N HIS A 258 1.27 -14.69 -15.34
CA HIS A 258 1.64 -15.45 -16.55
C HIS A 258 0.53 -16.30 -17.16
N ARG A 259 -0.73 -16.05 -16.78
CA ARG A 259 -1.89 -16.72 -17.37
C ARG A 259 -2.72 -15.73 -18.17
N PRO A 260 -3.04 -16.04 -19.44
CA PRO A 260 -3.94 -15.22 -20.22
C PRO A 260 -5.39 -15.38 -19.71
N LEU A 261 -6.04 -14.25 -19.40
CA LEU A 261 -7.46 -14.16 -19.07
C LEU A 261 -8.16 -13.35 -20.15
N ALA A 262 -9.02 -14.02 -20.91
CA ALA A 262 -9.85 -13.36 -21.91
C ALA A 262 -10.87 -12.44 -21.23
N THR A 263 -10.86 -11.16 -21.61
CA THR A 263 -11.90 -10.20 -21.21
C THR A 263 -13.01 -10.16 -22.24
N MET A 264 -14.16 -9.61 -21.86
CA MET A 264 -15.31 -9.33 -22.72
C MET A 264 -15.38 -7.84 -23.12
N GLY A 265 -14.46 -7.02 -22.61
CA GLY A 265 -14.54 -5.57 -22.71
C GLY A 265 -13.67 -4.89 -21.65
N VAL A 266 -13.12 -3.73 -22.01
CA VAL A 266 -12.48 -2.80 -21.09
C VAL A 266 -13.23 -1.46 -21.12
N GLY A 267 -13.29 -0.79 -19.98
CA GLY A 267 -13.85 0.55 -19.87
C GLY A 267 -12.89 1.46 -19.10
N GLU A 268 -12.54 2.59 -19.70
CA GLU A 268 -11.87 3.70 -19.03
C GLU A 268 -12.93 4.72 -18.60
N PRO A 269 -12.97 5.12 -17.31
CA PRO A 269 -13.83 6.21 -16.89
C PRO A 269 -13.23 7.54 -17.31
N ASP A 270 -14.07 8.44 -17.82
CA ASP A 270 -13.75 9.86 -17.86
C ASP A 270 -13.49 10.33 -16.42
N ALA A 271 -12.23 10.71 -16.15
CA ALA A 271 -11.73 11.39 -14.95
C ALA A 271 -11.45 10.59 -13.65
N GLY A 272 -11.29 9.26 -13.67
CA GLY A 272 -11.12 8.47 -12.41
C GLY A 272 -9.92 7.53 -12.27
N GLY A 273 -9.19 7.21 -13.34
CA GLY A 273 -7.98 6.37 -13.28
C GLY A 273 -8.19 4.88 -12.91
N LEU A 274 -9.43 4.38 -12.84
CA LEU A 274 -9.74 2.97 -12.56
C LEU A 274 -10.19 2.25 -13.84
N PHE A 275 -9.47 1.22 -14.27
CA PHE A 275 -9.89 0.38 -15.40
C PHE A 275 -10.93 -0.67 -14.99
N TYR A 276 -12.03 -0.74 -15.73
CA TYR A 276 -13.02 -1.81 -15.57
C TYR A 276 -12.79 -2.90 -16.62
N TYR A 277 -12.80 -4.16 -16.20
CA TYR A 277 -12.71 -5.31 -17.10
C TYR A 277 -13.91 -6.24 -16.88
N ALA A 278 -14.60 -6.57 -17.97
CA ALA A 278 -15.60 -7.63 -17.94
C ALA A 278 -14.88 -8.96 -18.21
N VAL A 279 -15.04 -9.96 -17.34
CA VAL A 279 -14.39 -11.27 -17.50
C VAL A 279 -15.43 -12.38 -17.44
N ARG A 280 -15.25 -13.42 -18.26
CA ARG A 280 -16.07 -14.63 -18.22
C ARG A 280 -15.20 -15.81 -17.81
N ARG A 281 -15.43 -16.35 -16.62
CA ARG A 281 -14.83 -17.64 -16.26
C ARG A 281 -15.54 -18.72 -17.08
N ARG A 282 -14.83 -19.38 -18.00
CA ARG A 282 -15.34 -20.64 -18.57
C ARG A 282 -15.47 -21.63 -17.40
N PRO A 283 -16.58 -22.36 -17.26
CA PRO A 283 -16.62 -23.47 -16.32
C PRO A 283 -15.46 -24.39 -16.66
N GLN A 284 -14.63 -24.73 -15.66
CA GLN A 284 -13.69 -25.82 -15.82
C GLN A 284 -14.54 -27.03 -16.19
N SER A 285 -14.29 -27.61 -17.36
CA SER A 285 -14.78 -28.95 -17.67
C SER A 285 -14.32 -29.85 -16.52
N ALA A 286 -15.29 -30.43 -15.81
CA ALA A 286 -15.04 -31.48 -14.84
C ALA A 286 -14.35 -32.68 -15.50
#